data_AF-A0A8J2L4T3-F1
#
_entry.id   AF-A0A8J2L4T3-F1
#
_cell.length_a   1.000
_cell.length_b   1.000
_cell.length_c   1.000
_cell.angle_alpha   90.00
_cell.angle_beta   90.00
_cell.angle_gamma   90.00
#
_symmetry.space_group_name_H-M   'P 1'
#
loop_
_entity.id
_entity.type
_entity.pdbx_description
1 polymer ?
#
loop_
_entity_poly.entity_id
_entity_poly.type
_entity_poly.pdbx_seq_one_letter_code
_entity_poly.pdbx_strand_id
1 'polypeptide(L)'
;VSGSRPDFLDKKPKLWLRNNQLSVSYNVDEADAGDWLILNADSTGFYRVLYSEDMLTEIVNQLITNASVISPLTRSQLIDNYFNFAAADYVDVTQALLLTKYLGQETTLSAWTLLNRHLSKAF
;
A
#
# COMPACT_ATOMS: atom_id res chain seq x y z
N VAL A 1 -2.96 -7.21 6.53
CA VAL A 1 -1.78 -7.12 7.41
C VAL A 1 -1.89 -5.82 8.16
N SER A 2 -1.72 -5.80 9.48
CA SER A 2 -1.79 -4.59 10.30
C SER A 2 -0.40 -4.24 10.87
N GLY A 3 -0.20 -3.00 11.31
CA GLY A 3 1.08 -2.58 11.86
C GLY A 3 1.36 -3.10 13.26
N SER A 4 0.34 -3.34 14.07
CA SER A 4 0.47 -4.04 15.36
C SER A 4 0.90 -5.50 15.19
N ARG A 5 0.60 -6.13 14.03
CA ARG A 5 0.98 -7.50 13.71
C ARG A 5 1.36 -7.69 12.23
N PRO A 6 2.57 -7.26 11.84
CA PRO A 6 3.02 -7.31 10.46
C PRO A 6 3.45 -8.75 10.09
N ASP A 7 2.51 -9.52 9.54
CA ASP A 7 2.77 -10.85 8.98
C ASP A 7 2.46 -10.87 7.47
N PHE A 8 3.53 -10.84 6.66
CA PHE A 8 3.47 -10.94 5.20
C PHE A 8 3.70 -12.37 4.68
N LEU A 9 3.98 -13.33 5.58
CA LEU A 9 4.20 -14.73 5.20
C LEU A 9 2.87 -15.48 5.06
N ASP A 10 1.87 -15.13 5.87
CA ASP A 10 0.52 -15.66 5.71
C ASP A 10 -0.20 -15.03 4.51
N LYS A 11 -0.25 -15.78 3.41
CA LYS A 11 -0.92 -15.38 2.16
C LYS A 11 -2.35 -15.88 2.05
N LYS A 12 -2.92 -16.47 3.12
CA LYS A 12 -4.29 -16.98 3.08
C LYS A 12 -5.29 -15.83 3.10
N PRO A 13 -6.37 -15.89 2.30
CA PRO A 13 -7.41 -14.88 2.34
C PRO A 13 -8.12 -14.90 3.70
N LYS A 14 -8.14 -13.75 4.38
CA LYS A 14 -8.84 -13.56 5.68
C LYS A 14 -10.29 -13.14 5.52
N LEU A 15 -10.65 -12.61 4.34
CA LEU A 15 -11.94 -12.03 4.04
C LEU A 15 -12.28 -12.21 2.56
N TRP A 16 -13.56 -12.44 2.28
CA TRP A 16 -14.09 -12.50 0.91
C TRP A 16 -15.18 -11.45 0.73
N LEU A 17 -15.04 -10.60 -0.29
CA LEU A 17 -16.12 -9.75 -0.78
C LEU A 17 -16.91 -10.55 -1.83
N ARG A 18 -18.16 -10.89 -1.54
CA ARG A 18 -19.00 -11.69 -2.46
C ARG A 18 -19.59 -10.79 -3.56
N ASN A 19 -19.96 -11.38 -4.69
CA ASN A 19 -20.44 -10.66 -5.89
C ASN A 19 -21.61 -9.67 -5.64
N ASN A 20 -22.41 -9.86 -4.58
CA ASN A 20 -23.55 -9.01 -4.26
C ASN A 20 -23.29 -8.13 -3.02
N GLN A 21 -22.03 -7.93 -2.64
CA GLN A 21 -21.63 -7.09 -1.51
C GLN A 21 -20.79 -5.91 -2.01
N LEU A 22 -21.19 -4.69 -1.60
CA LEU A 22 -20.41 -3.47 -1.85
C LEU A 22 -19.43 -3.15 -0.71
N SER A 23 -19.71 -3.68 0.48
CA SER A 23 -18.88 -3.48 1.66
C SER A 23 -18.91 -4.69 2.56
N VAL A 24 -17.89 -4.77 3.41
CA VAL A 24 -17.75 -5.78 4.44
C VAL A 24 -17.05 -5.14 5.64
N SER A 25 -17.47 -5.52 6.84
CA SER A 25 -16.79 -5.15 8.07
C SER A 25 -15.91 -6.30 8.52
N TYR A 26 -14.69 -5.99 8.93
CA TYR A 26 -13.74 -6.96 9.44
C TYR A 26 -13.08 -6.38 10.68
N ASN A 27 -13.19 -7.12 11.79
CA ASN A 27 -12.49 -6.77 13.02
C ASN A 27 -11.06 -7.26 12.89
N VAL A 28 -10.11 -6.33 12.94
CA VAL A 28 -8.70 -6.67 12.99
C VAL A 28 -8.36 -6.93 14.44
N ASP A 29 -8.08 -8.20 14.78
CA ASP A 29 -7.64 -8.55 16.12
C ASP A 29 -6.36 -7.78 16.46
N GLU A 30 -6.31 -7.19 17.66
CA GLU A 30 -5.13 -6.50 18.20
C GLU A 30 -4.65 -5.28 17.40
N ALA A 31 -5.49 -4.66 16.56
CA ALA A 31 -5.17 -3.39 15.93
C ALA A 31 -5.41 -2.22 16.91
N ASP A 32 -4.37 -1.44 17.16
CA ASP A 32 -4.48 -0.22 17.95
C ASP A 32 -5.19 0.89 17.18
N ALA A 33 -5.76 1.85 17.90
CA ALA A 33 -6.31 3.06 17.28
C ALA A 33 -5.17 3.83 16.59
N GLY A 34 -5.30 4.05 15.27
CA GLY A 34 -4.26 4.69 14.46
C GLY A 34 -3.28 3.71 13.82
N ASP A 35 -3.50 2.40 13.94
CA ASP A 35 -2.67 1.42 13.25
C ASP A 35 -2.93 1.42 11.73
N TRP A 36 -1.88 1.19 10.95
CA TRP A 36 -2.00 1.08 9.49
C TRP A 36 -2.47 -0.31 9.09
N LEU A 37 -3.19 -0.38 7.97
CA LEU A 37 -3.70 -1.62 7.39
C LEU A 37 -3.29 -1.73 5.93
N ILE A 38 -2.65 -2.85 5.59
CA ILE A 38 -2.42 -3.26 4.20
C ILE A 38 -3.42 -4.36 3.83
N LEU A 39 -4.24 -4.05 2.83
CA LEU A 39 -5.03 -5.02 2.08
C LEU A 39 -4.24 -5.49 0.86
N ASN A 40 -4.55 -6.70 0.39
CA ASN A 40 -3.85 -7.32 -0.73
C ASN A 40 -2.32 -7.31 -0.60
N ALA A 41 -1.80 -7.68 0.57
CA ALA A 41 -0.37 -7.75 0.81
C ALA A 41 0.31 -8.66 -0.23
N ASP A 42 1.49 -8.24 -0.70
CA ASP A 42 2.27 -8.87 -1.77
C ASP A 42 1.51 -9.05 -3.10
N SER A 43 0.42 -8.30 -3.33
CA SER A 43 -0.41 -8.39 -4.54
C SER A 43 -0.88 -9.83 -4.83
N THR A 44 -1.26 -10.58 -3.80
CA THR A 44 -1.72 -11.99 -3.95
C THR A 44 -3.06 -12.12 -4.66
N GLY A 45 -3.91 -11.11 -4.57
CA GLY A 45 -5.17 -10.99 -5.29
C GLY A 45 -5.08 -10.09 -6.52
N PHE A 46 -5.91 -10.37 -7.53
CA PHE A 46 -5.98 -9.60 -8.78
C PHE A 46 -6.88 -8.36 -8.65
N TYR A 47 -6.49 -7.43 -7.77
CA TYR A 47 -7.16 -6.14 -7.59
C TYR A 47 -6.21 -5.10 -7.00
N ARG A 48 -6.56 -3.83 -7.17
CA ARG A 48 -5.84 -2.69 -6.60
C ARG A 48 -6.57 -2.19 -5.36
N VAL A 49 -5.83 -1.59 -4.43
CA VAL A 49 -6.40 -1.06 -3.18
C VAL A 49 -6.14 0.44 -3.12
N LEU A 50 -7.23 1.22 -3.09
CA LEU A 50 -7.20 2.64 -2.78
C LEU A 50 -7.57 2.81 -1.30
N TYR A 51 -6.71 3.49 -0.53
CA TYR A 51 -6.92 3.74 0.89
C TYR A 51 -7.51 5.13 1.11
N SER A 52 -8.12 5.38 2.28
CA SER A 52 -8.41 6.74 2.72
C SER A 52 -7.10 7.53 2.93
N GLU A 53 -7.16 8.85 2.89
CA GLU A 53 -5.98 9.72 3.06
C GLU A 53 -5.30 9.51 4.42
N ASP A 54 -6.09 9.35 5.49
CA ASP A 54 -5.56 9.06 6.83
C ASP A 54 -4.80 7.74 6.86
N MET A 55 -5.37 6.69 6.24
CA MET A 55 -4.74 5.37 6.19
C MET A 55 -3.46 5.38 5.33
N LEU A 56 -3.47 6.10 4.20
CA LEU A 56 -2.27 6.32 3.40
C LEU A 56 -1.18 7.03 4.21
N THR A 57 -1.58 8.04 4.99
CA THR A 57 -0.65 8.80 5.85
C THR A 57 0.01 7.89 6.88
N GLU A 58 -0.73 7.01 7.55
CA GLU A 58 -0.16 6.05 8.49
C GLU A 58 0.77 5.03 7.82
N ILE A 59 0.41 4.55 6.62
CA ILE A 59 1.30 3.69 5.82
C ILE A 59 2.61 4.42 5.48
N VAL A 60 2.53 5.67 5.04
CA VAL A 60 3.72 6.49 4.70
C VAL A 60 4.57 6.76 5.93
N ASN A 61 3.95 7.06 7.08
CA ASN A 61 4.65 7.24 8.36
C ASN A 61 5.43 5.97 8.72
N GLN A 62 4.82 4.79 8.62
CA GLN A 62 5.53 3.52 8.83
C GLN A 62 6.71 3.36 7.87
N LEU A 63 6.54 3.68 6.59
CA LEU A 63 7.62 3.56 5.60
C LEU A 63 8.79 4.51 5.91
N ILE A 64 8.50 5.73 6.37
CA ILE A 64 9.49 6.72 6.81
C ILE A 64 10.13 6.32 8.15
N THR A 65 9.42 5.66 9.05
CA THR A 65 10.00 5.23 10.32
C THR A 65 10.85 3.97 10.15
N ASN A 66 10.33 2.98 9.41
CA ASN A 66 11.01 1.73 9.10
C ASN A 66 10.32 1.02 7.92
N ALA A 67 10.83 1.23 6.71
CA ALA A 67 10.33 0.58 5.50
C ALA A 67 10.46 -0.95 5.51
N SER A 68 11.38 -1.53 6.29
CA SER A 68 11.62 -2.98 6.31
C SER A 68 10.48 -3.78 6.95
N VAL A 69 9.58 -3.13 7.70
CA VAL A 69 8.39 -3.76 8.29
C VAL A 69 7.39 -4.17 7.21
N ILE A 70 7.24 -3.36 6.15
CA ILE A 70 6.35 -3.66 5.02
C ILE A 70 7.17 -4.40 3.96
N SER A 71 6.66 -5.52 3.45
CA SER A 71 7.41 -6.34 2.48
C SER A 71 7.81 -5.56 1.21
N PRO A 72 8.94 -5.92 0.56
CA PRO A 72 9.37 -5.29 -0.71
C PRO A 72 8.29 -5.26 -1.80
N LEU A 73 7.54 -6.37 -1.94
CA LEU A 73 6.46 -6.49 -2.93
C LEU A 73 5.31 -5.54 -2.61
N THR A 74 4.92 -5.42 -1.34
CA THR A 74 3.87 -4.48 -0.92
C THR A 74 4.31 -3.03 -1.13
N ARG A 75 5.57 -2.66 -0.82
CA ARG A 75 6.08 -1.30 -1.08
C ARG A 75 6.06 -0.95 -2.57
N SER A 76 6.52 -1.89 -3.38
CA SER A 76 6.48 -1.82 -4.85
C SER A 76 5.06 -1.64 -5.37
N GLN A 77 4.11 -2.42 -4.83
CA GLN A 77 2.69 -2.31 -5.13
C GLN A 77 2.13 -0.95 -4.75
N LEU A 78 2.38 -0.42 -3.56
CA LEU A 78 1.88 0.88 -3.12
C LEU A 78 2.28 1.99 -4.11
N ILE A 79 3.57 2.04 -4.50
CA ILE A 79 4.06 2.96 -5.52
C ILE A 79 3.30 2.76 -6.84
N ASP A 80 3.22 1.52 -7.34
CA ASP A 80 2.54 1.28 -8.62
C ASP A 80 1.06 1.67 -8.59
N ASN A 81 0.36 1.36 -7.50
CA ASN A 81 -1.07 1.62 -7.36
C ASN A 81 -1.34 3.12 -7.38
N TYR A 82 -0.67 3.89 -6.52
CA TYR A 82 -0.94 5.33 -6.39
C TYR A 82 -0.54 6.14 -7.61
N PHE A 83 0.57 5.81 -8.28
CA PHE A 83 0.92 6.48 -9.54
C PHE A 83 -0.09 6.17 -10.65
N ASN A 84 -0.60 4.94 -10.73
CA ASN A 84 -1.68 4.63 -11.67
C ASN A 84 -3.01 5.30 -11.30
N PHE A 85 -3.33 5.42 -10.00
CA PHE A 85 -4.54 6.11 -9.55
C PHE A 85 -4.48 7.60 -9.89
N ALA A 86 -3.32 8.24 -9.67
CA ALA A 86 -3.11 9.64 -10.05
C ALA A 86 -3.19 9.83 -11.57
N ALA A 87 -2.57 8.95 -12.36
CA ALA A 87 -2.64 9.02 -13.83
C ALA A 87 -4.04 8.80 -14.42
N ALA A 88 -4.96 8.23 -13.63
CA ALA A 88 -6.34 7.99 -14.01
C ALA A 88 -7.33 8.88 -13.23
N ASP A 89 -6.84 9.97 -12.62
CA ASP A 89 -7.63 10.98 -11.91
C ASP A 89 -8.47 10.46 -10.72
N TYR A 90 -8.10 9.31 -10.14
CA TYR A 90 -8.75 8.77 -8.93
C TYR A 90 -8.28 9.46 -7.65
N VAL A 91 -7.06 10.01 -7.65
CA VAL A 91 -6.45 10.75 -6.53
C VAL A 91 -5.62 11.90 -7.07
N ASP A 92 -5.36 12.90 -6.23
CA ASP A 92 -4.39 13.95 -6.57
C ASP A 92 -2.96 13.37 -6.64
N VAL A 93 -2.15 13.85 -7.58
CA VAL A 93 -0.76 13.42 -7.76
C VAL A 93 0.07 13.58 -6.48
N THR A 94 -0.26 14.54 -5.62
CA THR A 94 0.38 14.74 -4.32
C THR A 94 0.27 13.50 -3.42
N GLN A 95 -0.83 12.74 -3.49
CA GLN A 95 -0.96 11.49 -2.73
C GLN A 95 0.06 10.43 -3.21
N ALA A 96 0.29 10.33 -4.52
CA ALA A 96 1.34 9.46 -5.06
C ALA A 96 2.75 9.94 -4.67
N LEU A 97 2.98 11.26 -4.67
CA LEU A 97 4.25 11.87 -4.25
C LEU A 97 4.51 11.73 -2.74
N LEU A 98 3.49 11.53 -1.90
CA LEU A 98 3.72 11.22 -0.48
C LEU A 98 4.55 9.94 -0.31
N LEU A 99 4.33 8.92 -1.16
CA LEU A 99 5.10 7.68 -1.15
C LEU A 99 6.55 7.88 -1.58
N THR A 100 6.92 8.98 -2.23
CA THR A 100 8.34 9.21 -2.57
C THR A 100 9.15 9.70 -1.37
N LYS A 101 8.50 10.13 -0.27
CA LYS A 101 9.18 10.64 0.93
C LYS A 101 10.04 9.57 1.63
N TYR A 102 9.66 8.30 1.57
CA TYR A 102 10.41 7.23 2.25
C TYR A 102 11.61 6.72 1.44
N LEU A 103 11.74 7.08 0.15
CA LEU A 103 12.69 6.45 -0.78
C LEU A 103 14.15 6.53 -0.33
N GLY A 104 14.52 7.50 0.52
CA GLY A 104 15.84 7.55 1.15
C GLY A 104 16.21 6.28 1.95
N GLN A 105 15.22 5.46 2.32
CA GLN A 105 15.40 4.17 3.01
C GLN A 105 15.13 2.96 2.12
N GLU A 106 14.73 3.16 0.86
CA GLU A 106 14.39 2.07 -0.04
C GLU A 106 15.64 1.45 -0.64
N THR A 107 15.80 0.14 -0.44
CA THR A 107 16.95 -0.63 -0.93
C THR A 107 16.59 -1.63 -2.02
N THR A 108 15.30 -1.83 -2.28
CA THR A 108 14.83 -2.88 -3.19
C THR A 108 14.67 -2.36 -4.61
N LEU A 109 15.28 -3.09 -5.55
CA LEU A 109 15.28 -2.71 -6.96
C LEU A 109 13.87 -2.64 -7.56
N SER A 110 12.93 -3.46 -7.08
CA SER A 110 11.55 -3.49 -7.57
C SER A 110 10.82 -2.16 -7.37
N ALA A 111 10.94 -1.56 -6.18
CA ALA A 111 10.32 -0.27 -5.87
C ALA A 111 10.90 0.84 -6.74
N TRP A 112 12.23 0.91 -6.85
CA TRP A 112 12.93 1.89 -7.71
C TRP A 112 12.58 1.74 -9.19
N THR A 113 12.50 0.49 -9.69
CA THR A 113 12.16 0.23 -11.10
C THR A 113 10.75 0.70 -11.43
N LEU A 114 9.78 0.43 -10.55
CA LEU A 114 8.39 0.86 -10.75
C LEU A 114 8.23 2.37 -10.68
N LEU A 115 8.89 3.01 -9.71
CA LEU A 115 8.91 4.47 -9.62
C LEU A 115 9.50 5.08 -10.90
N ASN A 116 10.67 4.61 -11.33
CA ASN A 116 11.33 5.13 -12.53
C ASN A 116 10.44 4.97 -13.77
N ARG A 117 9.73 3.84 -13.91
CA ARG A 117 8.75 3.61 -14.99
C ARG A 117 7.62 4.63 -15.00
N HIS A 118 7.16 5.09 -13.83
CA HIS A 118 6.10 6.09 -13.74
C HIS A 118 6.62 7.49 -14.01
N LEU A 119 7.77 7.84 -13.41
CA LEU A 119 8.39 9.16 -13.61
C LEU A 119 8.91 9.37 -15.03
N SER A 120 9.36 8.31 -15.71
CA SER A 120 9.81 8.39 -17.11
C SER A 120 8.68 8.54 -18.13
N LYS A 121 7.43 8.30 -17.73
CA LYS A 121 6.26 8.55 -18.58
C LYS A 121 5.69 9.95 -18.40
N ALA A 122 6.07 10.64 -17.33
CA ALA A 122 5.63 12.00 -17.03
C ALA A 122 6.41 13.07 -17.82
N PHE A 123 7.39 12.66 -18.65
CA PHE A 123 8.20 13.51 -19.53
C PHE A 123 8.42 12.85 -20.90
#